data_AF-A0A9N7RSR0-F1
#
_entry.id   AF-A0A9N7RSR0-F1
#
_cell.length_a   1.000
_cell.length_b   1.000
_cell.length_c   1.000
_cell.angle_alpha   90.00
_cell.angle_beta   90.00
_cell.angle_gamma   90.00
#
_symmetry.space_group_name_H-M   'P 1'
#
loop_
_entity.id
_entity.type
_entity.pdbx_description
1 polymer ?
#
loop_
_entity_poly.entity_id
_entity_poly.type
_entity_poly.pdbx_seq_one_letter_code
_entity_poly.pdbx_strand_id
1 'polypeptide(L)'
;EPDHQGPTQATVVAQFRDYHAEKFSGQGDPGIVDEWIQGLEFIFEVMECPDRYRVVCAQLQLTGDARLWWNAYWSMRPGEKAGCTWDMFKNQVRDKYYPSYYRAEMERQFLALQQGTRTVDEYEREFTRLAGFAPDLVRTEAQRAQRFIDGLYPAVRHNIVGHGTQTYARAVSIAQEVDASIRREAVRDRTQPSAPAQPVTVPPALPLTQPPKNNKRKGKGAPTDKRTRRRLQEILPCPTCGRLHRGECRVGQDICYFFQEPGHYASRCPKKLQQQPQQPPQQQQPRQQVQRPPQQQQQQQRGRQQARVYAVDQVEAAQQPGTMSGMVVLNDIPVFALFDTGATHTFISRRCLDAIGVRAVTAVDPLEVSLASGRKIVTSAKATDLSLSIVSKAPYRMAPKELQELKTQIQELLRLGFIRPS
;
A
#
# COMPACT_ATOMS: atom_id res chain seq x y z
N GLU A 1 0.12 -56.40 -15.21
CA GLU A 1 -0.27 -55.01 -14.87
C GLU A 1 1.00 -54.19 -14.75
N PRO A 2 1.15 -53.02 -15.38
CA PRO A 2 2.27 -52.16 -15.08
C PRO A 2 1.99 -51.48 -13.74
N ASP A 3 2.94 -51.65 -12.83
CA ASP A 3 2.99 -51.11 -11.48
C ASP A 3 2.76 -49.58 -11.52
N HIS A 4 1.58 -49.11 -11.09
CA HIS A 4 1.30 -47.69 -10.89
C HIS A 4 2.02 -47.18 -9.64
N GLN A 5 3.36 -47.24 -9.64
CA GLN A 5 4.16 -46.55 -8.65
C GLN A 5 4.09 -45.04 -8.95
N GLY A 6 3.37 -44.32 -8.10
CA GLY A 6 3.27 -42.86 -8.18
C GLY A 6 4.64 -42.17 -8.14
N PRO A 7 4.69 -40.84 -8.35
CA PRO A 7 5.95 -40.12 -8.53
C PRO A 7 6.89 -40.33 -7.33
N THR A 8 8.18 -40.53 -7.65
CA THR A 8 9.22 -40.73 -6.62
C THR A 8 9.54 -39.41 -5.90
N GLN A 9 10.08 -39.49 -4.68
CA GLN A 9 10.52 -38.31 -3.94
C GLN A 9 11.52 -37.46 -4.74
N ALA A 10 12.45 -38.09 -5.47
CA ALA A 10 13.46 -37.37 -6.24
C ALA A 10 12.83 -36.56 -7.38
N THR A 11 11.83 -37.14 -8.08
CA THR A 11 11.08 -36.46 -9.15
C THR A 11 10.31 -35.26 -8.60
N VAL A 12 9.59 -35.44 -7.49
CA VAL A 12 8.81 -34.37 -6.85
C VAL A 12 9.73 -33.24 -6.34
N VAL A 13 10.84 -33.59 -5.70
CA VAL A 13 11.82 -32.60 -5.22
C VAL A 13 12.47 -31.83 -6.37
N ALA A 14 12.77 -32.50 -7.49
CA ALA A 14 13.32 -31.83 -8.67
C ALA A 14 12.31 -30.81 -9.22
N GLN A 15 11.07 -31.23 -9.46
CA GLN A 15 10.00 -30.36 -9.93
C GLN A 15 9.73 -29.19 -8.98
N PHE A 16 9.75 -29.43 -7.66
CA PHE A 16 9.57 -28.38 -6.66
C PHE A 16 10.65 -27.29 -6.74
N ARG A 17 11.89 -27.63 -7.11
CA ARG A 17 12.99 -26.65 -7.23
C ARG A 17 12.79 -25.69 -8.40
N ASP A 18 12.08 -26.10 -9.44
CA ASP A 18 11.82 -25.28 -10.62
C ASP A 18 10.86 -24.11 -10.31
N TYR A 19 10.04 -24.23 -9.25
CA TYR A 19 9.17 -23.15 -8.78
C TYR A 19 9.88 -22.11 -7.90
N HIS A 20 11.17 -22.30 -7.60
CA HIS A 20 11.98 -21.35 -6.84
C HIS A 20 11.30 -20.83 -5.57
N ALA A 21 10.72 -21.74 -4.77
CA ALA A 21 10.04 -21.40 -3.53
C ALA A 21 10.94 -20.53 -2.62
N GLU A 22 10.33 -19.55 -1.94
CA GLU A 22 11.05 -18.65 -1.05
C GLU A 22 11.70 -19.40 0.12
N LYS A 23 12.90 -18.95 0.48
CA LYS A 23 13.65 -19.51 1.61
C LYS A 23 13.23 -18.83 2.91
N PHE A 24 13.13 -19.61 3.98
CA PHE A 24 12.78 -19.11 5.30
C PHE A 24 13.95 -19.30 6.27
N SER A 25 14.48 -18.19 6.80
CA SER A 25 15.62 -18.20 7.72
C SER A 25 15.21 -18.28 9.19
N GLY A 26 13.94 -18.00 9.51
CA GLY A 26 13.46 -17.86 10.90
C GLY A 26 13.75 -16.50 11.53
N GLN A 27 14.35 -15.57 10.78
CA GLN A 27 14.66 -14.21 11.23
C GLN A 27 13.72 -13.20 10.56
N GLY A 28 13.32 -12.16 11.29
CA GLY A 28 12.49 -11.06 10.78
C GLY A 28 11.12 -10.93 11.45
N ASP A 29 10.17 -10.37 10.70
CA ASP A 29 8.80 -10.13 11.16
C ASP A 29 8.03 -11.45 11.26
N PRO A 30 7.49 -11.83 12.44
CA PRO A 30 6.70 -13.05 12.60
C PRO A 30 5.51 -13.17 11.63
N GLY A 31 5.02 -12.05 11.10
CA GLY A 31 3.93 -12.03 10.12
C GLY A 31 4.25 -12.74 8.79
N ILE A 32 5.54 -12.93 8.45
CA ILE A 32 5.94 -13.58 7.19
C ILE A 32 5.74 -15.09 7.20
N VAL A 33 5.55 -15.71 8.38
CA VAL A 33 5.48 -17.18 8.52
C VAL A 33 4.28 -17.74 7.76
N ASP A 34 3.12 -17.11 7.91
CA ASP A 34 1.90 -17.56 7.22
C ASP A 34 1.94 -17.28 5.73
N GLU A 35 2.56 -16.18 5.29
CA GLU A 35 2.76 -15.88 3.87
C GLU A 35 3.69 -16.91 3.22
N TRP A 36 4.78 -17.27 3.89
CA TRP A 36 5.71 -18.30 3.44
C TRP A 36 5.04 -19.68 3.36
N ILE A 37 4.26 -20.07 4.37
CA ILE A 37 3.49 -21.32 4.36
C ILE A 37 2.49 -21.34 3.20
N GLN A 38 1.73 -20.25 3.00
CA GLN A 38 0.78 -20.12 1.89
C GLN A 38 1.47 -20.21 0.52
N GLY A 39 2.66 -19.61 0.39
CA GLY A 39 3.48 -19.72 -0.82
C GLY A 39 3.85 -21.17 -1.13
N LEU A 40 4.23 -21.95 -0.11
CA LEU A 40 4.48 -23.39 -0.26
C LEU A 40 3.22 -24.18 -0.61
N GLU A 41 2.10 -23.91 0.07
CA GLU A 41 0.82 -24.59 -0.20
C GLU A 41 0.36 -24.37 -1.64
N PHE A 42 0.49 -23.14 -2.15
CA PHE A 42 0.21 -22.83 -3.55
C PHE A 42 1.07 -23.64 -4.51
N ILE A 43 2.39 -23.73 -4.26
CA ILE A 43 3.29 -24.53 -5.11
C ILE A 43 2.88 -26.00 -5.06
N PHE A 44 2.58 -26.54 -3.87
CA PHE A 44 2.13 -27.92 -3.70
C PHE A 44 0.83 -28.22 -4.43
N GLU A 45 -0.09 -27.27 -4.47
CA GLU A 45 -1.34 -27.39 -5.22
C GLU A 45 -1.08 -27.41 -6.73
N VAL A 46 -0.31 -26.45 -7.24
CA VAL A 46 0.01 -26.33 -8.68
C VAL A 46 0.76 -27.55 -9.22
N MET A 47 1.69 -28.11 -8.44
CA MET A 47 2.46 -29.27 -8.85
C MET A 47 1.81 -30.62 -8.49
N GLU A 48 0.60 -30.59 -7.91
CA GLU A 48 -0.11 -31.77 -7.38
C GLU A 48 0.77 -32.63 -6.45
N CYS A 49 1.49 -31.97 -5.54
CA CYS A 49 2.46 -32.61 -4.66
C CYS A 49 1.78 -33.59 -3.69
N PRO A 50 2.15 -34.89 -3.71
CA PRO A 50 1.65 -35.86 -2.74
C PRO A 50 2.00 -35.45 -1.31
N ASP A 51 1.06 -35.61 -0.38
CA ASP A 51 1.19 -35.17 1.02
C ASP A 51 2.46 -35.66 1.71
N ARG A 52 2.86 -36.91 1.42
CA ARG A 52 4.07 -37.54 1.96
C ARG A 52 5.38 -36.81 1.60
N TYR A 53 5.39 -35.97 0.56
CA TYR A 53 6.58 -35.25 0.10
C TYR A 53 6.57 -33.75 0.44
N ARG A 54 5.43 -33.18 0.83
CA ARG A 54 5.30 -31.74 1.16
C ARG A 54 6.28 -31.30 2.24
N VAL A 55 6.39 -32.08 3.32
CA VAL A 55 7.31 -31.78 4.43
C VAL A 55 8.77 -31.81 3.98
N VAL A 56 9.15 -32.78 3.13
CA VAL A 56 10.52 -32.86 2.59
C VAL A 56 10.83 -31.63 1.73
N CYS A 57 9.91 -31.21 0.87
CA CYS A 57 10.08 -30.01 0.06
C CYS A 57 10.19 -28.75 0.91
N ALA A 58 9.33 -28.58 1.92
CA ALA A 58 9.39 -27.43 2.82
C ALA A 58 10.70 -27.38 3.64
N GLN A 59 11.21 -28.54 4.08
CA GLN A 59 12.50 -28.62 4.78
C GLN A 59 13.68 -28.12 3.93
N LEU A 60 13.62 -28.29 2.61
CA LEU A 60 14.66 -27.78 1.70
C LEU A 60 14.69 -26.25 1.64
N GLN A 61 13.57 -25.59 1.96
CA GLN A 61 13.46 -24.13 1.98
C GLN A 61 13.80 -23.51 3.33
N LEU A 62 13.97 -24.31 4.38
CA LEU A 62 14.49 -23.83 5.65
C LEU A 62 15.98 -23.52 5.52
N THR A 63 16.38 -22.34 5.99
CA THR A 63 17.77 -21.86 6.02
C THR A 63 18.10 -21.25 7.37
N GLY A 64 19.38 -20.95 7.61
CA GLY A 64 19.84 -20.29 8.84
C GLY A 64 19.31 -20.95 10.12
N ASP A 65 18.78 -20.11 11.02
CA ASP A 65 18.28 -20.52 12.34
C ASP A 65 17.08 -21.45 12.25
N ALA A 66 16.20 -21.27 11.26
CA ALA A 66 15.07 -22.17 11.04
C ALA A 66 15.51 -23.59 10.71
N ARG A 67 16.55 -23.75 9.89
CA ARG A 67 17.10 -25.08 9.58
C ARG A 67 17.77 -25.71 10.80
N LEU A 68 18.55 -24.94 11.55
CA LEU A 68 19.21 -25.41 12.77
C LEU A 68 18.18 -25.86 13.82
N TRP A 69 17.16 -25.04 14.06
CA TRP A 69 16.08 -25.37 14.97
C TRP A 69 15.32 -26.62 14.53
N TRP A 70 14.94 -26.72 13.26
CA TRP A 70 14.18 -27.87 12.77
C TRP A 70 14.95 -29.19 12.92
N ASN A 71 16.27 -29.16 12.67
CA ASN A 71 17.12 -30.31 12.91
C ASN A 71 17.19 -30.67 14.40
N ALA A 72 17.40 -29.68 15.28
CA ALA A 72 17.44 -29.89 16.73
C ALA A 72 16.10 -30.41 17.29
N TYR A 73 14.97 -29.91 16.76
CA TYR A 73 13.62 -30.34 17.12
C TYR A 73 13.43 -31.85 16.93
N TRP A 74 13.91 -32.39 15.81
CA TRP A 74 13.85 -33.84 15.53
C TRP A 74 14.95 -34.66 16.19
N SER A 75 16.11 -34.08 16.49
CA SER A 75 17.16 -34.77 17.27
C SER A 75 16.66 -35.20 18.65
N MET A 76 15.71 -34.46 19.23
CA MET A 76 15.06 -34.81 20.50
C MET A 76 13.90 -35.80 20.33
N ARG A 77 13.42 -36.04 19.10
CA ARG A 77 12.23 -36.86 18.79
C ARG A 77 12.44 -37.77 17.56
N PRO A 78 13.43 -38.67 17.58
CA PRO A 78 13.78 -39.44 16.39
C PRO A 78 12.65 -40.39 15.92
N GLY A 79 11.86 -40.94 16.85
CA GLY A 79 10.77 -41.88 16.52
C GLY A 79 9.53 -41.23 15.89
N GLU A 80 9.33 -39.93 16.10
CA GLU A 80 8.15 -39.20 15.59
C GLU A 80 8.39 -38.61 14.19
N LYS A 81 9.65 -38.55 13.75
CA LYS A 81 10.05 -37.90 12.48
C LYS A 81 9.39 -38.50 11.25
N ALA A 82 9.21 -39.83 11.24
CA ALA A 82 8.61 -40.54 10.12
C ALA A 82 7.11 -40.27 9.97
N GLY A 83 6.43 -39.84 11.04
CA GLY A 83 5.01 -39.51 11.05
C GLY A 83 4.70 -38.03 10.84
N CYS A 84 5.69 -37.19 10.55
CA CYS A 84 5.47 -35.76 10.40
C CYS A 84 4.61 -35.46 9.16
N THR A 85 3.36 -35.05 9.40
CA THR A 85 2.45 -34.57 8.35
C THR A 85 2.69 -33.09 8.04
N TRP A 86 2.12 -32.63 6.92
CA TRP A 86 2.16 -31.21 6.56
C TRP A 86 1.54 -30.31 7.63
N ASP A 87 0.41 -30.70 8.22
CA ASP A 87 -0.22 -29.91 9.28
C ASP A 87 0.60 -29.88 10.57
N MET A 88 1.25 -30.99 10.92
CA MET A 88 2.21 -31.00 12.04
C MET A 88 3.36 -30.03 11.77
N PHE A 89 3.93 -30.06 10.56
CA PHE A 89 4.98 -29.12 10.16
C PHE A 89 4.53 -27.66 10.31
N LYS A 90 3.38 -27.29 9.72
CA LYS A 90 2.82 -25.93 9.82
C LYS A 90 2.63 -25.50 11.27
N ASN A 91 2.04 -26.36 12.10
CA ASN A 91 1.79 -26.07 13.50
C ASN A 91 3.09 -25.83 14.27
N GLN A 92 4.12 -26.64 14.05
CA GLN A 92 5.40 -26.46 14.75
C GLN A 92 6.17 -25.22 14.29
N VAL A 93 6.15 -24.92 12.98
CA VAL A 93 6.76 -23.69 12.47
C VAL A 93 6.05 -22.45 13.03
N ARG A 94 4.70 -22.47 13.06
CA ARG A 94 3.90 -21.39 13.66
C ARG A 94 4.14 -21.26 15.17
N ASP A 95 4.19 -22.36 15.90
CA ASP A 95 4.45 -22.30 17.35
C ASP A 95 5.82 -21.66 17.65
N LYS A 96 6.84 -22.00 16.85
CA LYS A 96 8.19 -21.47 17.01
C LYS A 96 8.35 -20.02 16.56
N TYR A 97 7.83 -19.67 15.38
CA TYR A 97 8.14 -18.41 14.70
C TYR A 97 6.96 -17.44 14.64
N TYR A 98 5.78 -17.85 15.08
CA TYR A 98 4.58 -17.02 15.17
C TYR A 98 3.99 -17.01 16.59
N PRO A 99 4.68 -16.37 17.55
CA PRO A 99 4.34 -16.42 18.97
C PRO A 99 2.93 -15.87 19.25
N SER A 100 2.28 -16.42 20.28
CA SER A 100 0.94 -16.00 20.71
C SER A 100 0.86 -14.51 21.06
N TYR A 101 1.91 -13.93 21.67
CA TYR A 101 1.95 -12.50 21.99
C TYR A 101 1.87 -11.62 20.73
N TYR A 102 2.52 -12.04 19.64
CA TYR A 102 2.52 -11.28 18.38
C TYR A 102 1.15 -11.38 17.72
N ARG A 103 0.54 -12.57 17.72
CA ARG A 103 -0.86 -12.77 17.29
C ARG A 103 -1.83 -11.86 18.02
N ALA A 104 -1.77 -11.87 19.35
CA ALA A 104 -2.61 -11.02 20.19
C ALA A 104 -2.38 -9.53 19.92
N GLU A 105 -1.14 -9.12 19.64
CA GLU A 105 -0.83 -7.74 19.29
C GLU A 105 -1.39 -7.35 17.90
N MET A 106 -1.30 -8.22 16.89
CA MET A 106 -1.92 -7.98 15.58
C MET A 106 -3.44 -7.90 15.69
N GLU A 107 -4.07 -8.77 16.48
CA GLU A 107 -5.50 -8.72 16.75
C GLU A 107 -5.89 -7.40 17.45
N ARG A 108 -5.10 -6.97 18.44
CA ARG A 108 -5.30 -5.68 19.11
C ARG A 108 -5.17 -4.51 18.15
N GLN A 109 -4.19 -4.53 17.26
CA GLN A 109 -4.01 -3.52 16.22
C GLN A 109 -5.19 -3.50 15.26
N PHE A 110 -5.72 -4.67 14.89
CA PHE A 110 -6.89 -4.78 14.05
C PHE A 110 -8.14 -4.20 14.71
N LEU A 111 -8.38 -4.52 15.99
CA LEU A 111 -9.49 -3.97 16.76
C LEU A 111 -9.39 -2.44 16.94
N ALA A 112 -8.18 -1.91 17.04
CA ALA A 112 -7.91 -0.48 17.16
C ALA A 112 -7.79 0.25 15.81
N LEU A 113 -7.93 -0.46 14.68
CA LEU A 113 -7.67 0.09 13.36
C LEU A 113 -8.73 1.14 12.98
N GLN A 114 -8.28 2.36 12.75
CA GLN A 114 -9.09 3.48 12.26
C GLN A 114 -8.43 4.14 11.05
N GLN A 115 -9.24 4.64 10.13
CA GLN A 115 -8.79 5.39 8.95
C GLN A 115 -7.91 6.58 9.37
N GLY A 116 -8.34 7.35 10.37
CA GLY A 116 -7.62 8.52 10.84
C GLY A 116 -7.42 9.53 9.72
N THR A 117 -6.17 9.92 9.46
CA THR A 117 -5.80 10.85 8.37
C THR A 117 -5.48 10.16 7.04
N ARG A 118 -5.46 8.83 7.02
CA ARG A 118 -5.09 8.02 5.84
C ARG A 118 -6.18 8.10 4.77
N THR A 119 -5.79 7.86 3.51
CA THR A 119 -6.79 7.64 2.46
C THR A 119 -7.56 6.35 2.73
N VAL A 120 -8.74 6.22 2.12
CA VAL A 120 -9.47 4.95 2.19
C VAL A 120 -8.64 3.80 1.61
N ASP A 121 -7.83 4.03 0.57
CA ASP A 121 -6.95 3.00 -0.01
C ASP A 121 -5.85 2.54 0.96
N GLU A 122 -5.21 3.48 1.66
CA GLU A 122 -4.21 3.17 2.67
C GLU A 122 -4.82 2.43 3.86
N TYR A 123 -6.02 2.83 4.26
CA TYR A 123 -6.79 2.17 5.32
C TYR A 123 -7.22 0.76 4.91
N GLU A 124 -7.72 0.56 3.69
CA GLU A 124 -8.15 -0.73 3.15
C GLU A 124 -6.99 -1.72 3.09
N ARG A 125 -5.82 -1.28 2.60
CA ARG A 125 -4.62 -2.13 2.54
C ARG A 125 -4.22 -2.63 3.93
N GLU A 126 -4.22 -1.74 4.91
CA GLU A 126 -3.87 -2.11 6.28
C GLU A 126 -4.97 -2.96 6.94
N PHE A 127 -6.23 -2.70 6.63
CA PHE A 127 -7.37 -3.53 7.05
C PHE A 127 -7.24 -4.95 6.53
N THR A 128 -7.01 -5.12 5.22
CA THR A 128 -6.86 -6.44 4.60
C THR A 128 -5.66 -7.18 5.16
N ARG A 129 -4.54 -6.49 5.42
CA ARG A 129 -3.37 -7.09 6.08
C ARG A 129 -3.68 -7.59 7.49
N LEU A 130 -4.27 -6.74 8.33
CA LEU A 130 -4.55 -7.07 9.72
C LEU A 130 -5.68 -8.10 9.87
N ALA A 131 -6.66 -8.07 8.97
CA ALA A 131 -7.73 -9.06 8.88
C ALA A 131 -7.18 -10.48 8.65
N GLY A 132 -6.06 -10.63 7.95
CA GLY A 132 -5.39 -11.92 7.76
C GLY A 132 -4.92 -12.57 9.08
N PHE A 133 -4.59 -11.76 10.09
CA PHE A 133 -4.17 -12.26 11.41
C PHE A 133 -5.31 -12.53 12.38
N ALA A 134 -6.53 -12.05 12.07
CA ALA A 134 -7.71 -12.20 12.91
C ALA A 134 -8.93 -12.68 12.10
N PRO A 135 -8.86 -13.87 11.47
CA PRO A 135 -9.93 -14.37 10.60
C PRO A 135 -11.27 -14.51 11.34
N ASP A 136 -11.24 -14.79 12.65
CA ASP A 136 -12.45 -14.93 13.47
C ASP A 136 -13.24 -13.62 13.60
N LEU A 137 -12.57 -12.46 13.54
CA LEU A 137 -13.21 -11.14 13.64
C LEU A 137 -13.89 -10.72 12.32
N VAL A 138 -13.53 -11.35 11.20
CA VAL A 138 -14.04 -11.06 9.84
C VAL A 138 -14.57 -12.33 9.14
N ARG A 139 -15.04 -13.31 9.92
CA ARG A 139 -15.42 -14.64 9.43
C ARG A 139 -16.46 -14.60 8.32
N THR A 140 -17.39 -13.66 8.38
CA THR A 140 -18.41 -13.45 7.35
C THR A 140 -18.16 -12.16 6.59
N GLU A 141 -18.60 -12.12 5.34
CA GLU A 141 -18.49 -10.91 4.51
C GLU A 141 -19.18 -9.70 5.16
N ALA A 142 -20.33 -9.92 5.81
CA ALA A 142 -21.05 -8.89 6.54
C ALA A 142 -20.25 -8.37 7.75
N GLN A 143 -19.61 -9.25 8.53
CA GLN A 143 -18.72 -8.84 9.63
C GLN A 143 -17.52 -8.05 9.10
N ARG A 144 -16.90 -8.53 8.02
CA ARG A 144 -15.78 -7.85 7.36
C ARG A 144 -16.17 -6.44 6.91
N ALA A 145 -17.31 -6.31 6.22
CA ALA A 145 -17.85 -5.03 5.79
C ALA A 145 -18.13 -4.11 6.98
N GLN A 146 -18.82 -4.61 8.02
CA GLN A 146 -19.18 -3.81 9.17
C GLN A 146 -17.94 -3.29 9.91
N ARG A 147 -16.92 -4.12 10.14
CA ARG A 147 -15.69 -3.67 10.82
C ARG A 147 -14.93 -2.65 10.01
N PHE A 148 -14.87 -2.81 8.69
CA PHE A 148 -14.29 -1.80 7.81
C PHE A 148 -15.04 -0.47 7.95
N ILE A 149 -16.38 -0.50 7.90
CA ILE A 149 -17.22 0.70 8.03
C ILE A 149 -17.05 1.38 9.40
N ASP A 150 -16.92 0.60 10.48
CA ASP A 150 -16.76 1.13 11.83
C ASP A 150 -15.42 1.87 12.04
N GLY A 151 -14.37 1.48 11.32
CA GLY A 151 -13.08 2.17 11.37
C GLY A 151 -12.94 3.35 10.40
N LEU A 152 -13.90 3.58 9.49
CA LEU A 152 -13.87 4.70 8.55
C LEU A 152 -14.03 6.05 9.26
N TYR A 153 -13.44 7.08 8.65
CA TYR A 153 -13.58 8.46 9.11
C TYR A 153 -15.07 8.86 9.10
N PRO A 154 -15.59 9.57 10.13
CA PRO A 154 -17.02 9.81 10.27
C PRO A 154 -17.72 10.41 9.04
N ALA A 155 -17.05 11.31 8.33
CA ALA A 155 -17.61 11.92 7.11
C ALA A 155 -17.76 10.89 5.97
N VAL A 156 -16.83 9.93 5.84
CA VAL A 156 -16.93 8.84 4.87
C VAL A 156 -17.98 7.82 5.31
N ARG A 157 -17.95 7.44 6.60
CA ARG A 157 -18.88 6.46 7.20
C ARG A 157 -20.35 6.85 7.05
N HIS A 158 -20.70 8.12 7.28
CA HIS A 158 -22.09 8.59 7.24
C HIS A 158 -22.74 8.39 5.86
N ASN A 159 -21.97 8.58 4.79
CA ASN A 159 -22.43 8.38 3.42
C ASN A 159 -22.71 6.89 3.12
N ILE A 160 -21.93 5.98 3.70
CA ILE A 160 -22.06 4.53 3.45
C ILE A 160 -23.27 3.94 4.18
N VAL A 161 -23.50 4.35 5.43
CA VAL A 161 -24.63 3.85 6.24
C VAL A 161 -25.97 4.16 5.58
N GLY A 162 -26.08 5.27 4.84
CA GLY A 162 -27.27 5.62 4.06
C GLY A 162 -27.54 4.70 2.85
N HIS A 163 -26.54 3.97 2.35
CA HIS A 163 -26.63 3.11 1.16
C HIS A 163 -26.87 1.63 1.47
N GLY A 164 -26.81 1.20 2.74
CA GLY A 164 -27.08 -0.19 3.15
C GLY A 164 -26.20 -1.22 2.43
N THR A 165 -24.93 -1.33 2.83
CA THR A 165 -23.99 -2.26 2.19
C THR A 165 -24.00 -3.64 2.85
N GLN A 166 -24.19 -4.70 2.05
CA GLN A 166 -24.12 -6.10 2.50
C GLN A 166 -22.74 -6.75 2.27
N THR A 167 -21.91 -6.17 1.39
CA THR A 167 -20.64 -6.75 0.96
C THR A 167 -19.45 -5.83 1.23
N TYR A 168 -18.30 -6.44 1.50
CA TYR A 168 -17.06 -5.71 1.78
C TYR A 168 -16.61 -4.89 0.55
N ALA A 169 -16.68 -5.49 -0.64
CA ALA A 169 -16.30 -4.83 -1.89
C ALA A 169 -17.16 -3.57 -2.17
N ARG A 170 -18.47 -3.63 -1.88
CA ARG A 170 -19.34 -2.46 -2.05
C ARG A 170 -19.03 -1.36 -1.06
N ALA A 171 -18.76 -1.72 0.20
CA ALA A 171 -18.37 -0.76 1.23
C ALA A 171 -17.06 -0.02 0.87
N VAL A 172 -16.05 -0.75 0.39
CA VAL A 172 -14.77 -0.17 -0.07
C VAL A 172 -15.00 0.79 -1.25
N SER A 173 -15.75 0.37 -2.26
CA SER A 173 -16.01 1.19 -3.47
C SER A 173 -16.70 2.52 -3.14
N ILE A 174 -17.75 2.50 -2.31
CA ILE A 174 -18.44 3.73 -1.88
C ILE A 174 -17.51 4.61 -1.03
N ALA A 175 -16.73 3.99 -0.12
CA ALA A 175 -15.79 4.71 0.72
C ALA A 175 -14.73 5.47 -0.10
N GLN A 176 -14.18 4.82 -1.13
CA GLN A 176 -13.19 5.42 -2.03
C GLN A 176 -13.77 6.61 -2.80
N GLU A 177 -14.98 6.48 -3.34
CA GLU A 177 -15.65 7.56 -4.07
C GLU A 177 -15.90 8.79 -3.18
N VAL A 178 -16.37 8.57 -1.96
CA VAL A 178 -16.63 9.62 -0.98
C VAL A 178 -15.33 10.29 -0.50
N ASP A 179 -14.28 9.52 -0.17
CA ASP A 179 -12.97 10.07 0.24
C ASP A 179 -12.34 10.91 -0.88
N ALA A 180 -12.45 10.45 -2.14
CA ALA A 180 -12.00 11.21 -3.29
C ALA A 180 -12.80 12.51 -3.50
N SER A 181 -14.10 12.53 -3.20
CA SER A 181 -14.92 13.76 -3.26
C SER A 181 -14.50 14.76 -2.18
N ILE A 182 -14.42 14.32 -0.93
CA ILE A 182 -14.04 15.16 0.23
C ILE A 182 -12.67 15.80 0.01
N ARG A 183 -11.70 15.02 -0.50
CA ARG A 183 -10.34 15.53 -0.78
C ARG A 183 -10.31 16.52 -1.94
N ARG A 184 -11.09 16.30 -3.00
CA ARG A 184 -11.22 17.26 -4.11
C ARG A 184 -11.79 18.59 -3.63
N GLU A 185 -12.80 18.57 -2.77
CA GLU A 185 -13.36 19.77 -2.16
C GLU A 185 -12.35 20.50 -1.28
N ALA A 186 -11.60 19.78 -0.44
CA ALA A 186 -10.55 20.38 0.41
C ALA A 186 -9.41 21.06 -0.39
N VAL A 187 -9.07 20.54 -1.58
CA VAL A 187 -8.09 21.17 -2.48
C VAL A 187 -8.65 22.42 -3.15
N ARG A 188 -9.93 22.39 -3.56
CA ARG A 188 -10.63 23.56 -4.12
C ARG A 188 -10.71 24.70 -3.11
N ASP A 189 -10.99 24.39 -1.85
CA ASP A 189 -11.10 25.38 -0.77
C ASP A 189 -9.72 25.99 -0.39
N ARG A 190 -8.62 25.27 -0.65
CA ARG A 190 -7.24 25.78 -0.49
C ARG A 190 -6.71 26.59 -1.66
N THR A 191 -7.22 26.38 -2.87
CA THR A 191 -6.75 27.05 -4.08
C THR A 191 -7.60 28.25 -4.49
N GLN A 192 -8.78 28.44 -3.89
CA GLN A 192 -9.53 29.69 -4.05
C GLN A 192 -8.85 30.84 -3.29
N PRO A 193 -8.48 31.94 -3.97
CA PRO A 193 -8.14 33.18 -3.28
C PRO A 193 -9.39 33.64 -2.53
N SER A 194 -9.27 33.90 -1.23
CA SER A 194 -10.32 34.57 -0.46
C SER A 194 -10.74 35.83 -1.20
N ALA A 195 -11.98 35.87 -1.69
CA ALA A 195 -12.51 37.05 -2.35
C ALA A 195 -12.35 38.25 -1.39
N PRO A 196 -11.87 39.42 -1.86
CA PRO A 196 -11.81 40.60 -1.01
C PRO A 196 -13.23 40.90 -0.53
N ALA A 197 -13.38 40.99 0.80
CA ALA A 197 -14.63 41.37 1.43
C ALA A 197 -15.09 42.70 0.80
N GLN A 198 -16.22 42.68 0.09
CA GLN A 198 -16.80 43.90 -0.42
C GLN A 198 -17.21 44.78 0.77
N PRO A 199 -16.97 46.10 0.73
CA PRO A 199 -17.41 46.98 1.79
C PRO A 199 -18.95 46.94 1.85
N VAL A 200 -19.48 46.49 2.99
CA VAL A 200 -20.91 46.59 3.29
C VAL A 200 -21.24 48.08 3.41
N THR A 201 -21.84 48.66 2.38
CA THR A 201 -22.45 49.98 2.44
C THR A 201 -23.66 49.91 3.36
N VAL A 202 -23.52 50.45 4.57
CA VAL A 202 -24.60 50.63 5.53
C VAL A 202 -25.53 51.74 5.00
N PRO A 203 -26.84 51.49 4.77
CA PRO A 203 -27.77 52.57 4.46
C PRO A 203 -28.04 53.44 5.71
N PRO A 204 -28.31 54.76 5.56
CA PRO A 204 -28.47 55.67 6.70
C PRO A 204 -29.73 55.35 7.52
N ALA A 205 -29.59 55.51 8.84
CA ALA A 205 -30.64 55.30 9.82
C ALA A 205 -31.79 56.32 9.70
N LEU A 206 -33.03 55.83 9.80
CA LEU A 206 -34.23 56.64 10.07
C LEU A 206 -34.53 56.69 11.58
N PRO A 207 -35.19 57.75 12.09
CA PRO A 207 -35.18 58.08 13.52
C PRO A 207 -36.16 57.26 14.38
N LEU A 208 -35.76 57.09 15.65
CA LEU A 208 -36.48 56.44 16.75
C LEU A 208 -37.91 56.99 16.97
N THR A 209 -38.85 56.08 17.18
CA THR A 209 -40.07 56.31 17.96
C THR A 209 -40.32 55.16 18.95
N GLN A 210 -41.02 55.50 20.02
CA GLN A 210 -40.98 54.98 21.39
C GLN A 210 -41.69 53.63 21.65
N PRO A 211 -41.52 53.02 22.84
CA PRO A 211 -42.00 51.66 23.15
C PRO A 211 -43.38 51.66 23.82
N PRO A 212 -44.14 50.54 23.80
CA PRO A 212 -45.24 50.34 24.73
C PRO A 212 -44.91 49.30 25.82
N LYS A 213 -44.82 49.83 27.03
CA LYS A 213 -45.46 49.41 28.30
C LYS A 213 -45.89 47.94 28.48
N ASN A 214 -45.19 47.31 29.43
CA ASN A 214 -45.63 46.41 30.51
C ASN A 214 -47.12 45.98 30.54
N ASN A 215 -47.34 44.67 30.74
CA ASN A 215 -48.32 44.23 31.72
C ASN A 215 -47.89 42.97 32.50
N LYS A 216 -48.00 43.10 33.83
CA LYS A 216 -47.65 42.14 34.88
C LYS A 216 -48.63 40.96 34.95
N ARG A 217 -48.13 39.79 35.37
CA ARG A 217 -48.74 38.85 36.36
C ARG A 217 -47.69 37.79 36.74
N LYS A 218 -46.95 37.96 37.87
CA LYS A 218 -47.11 37.26 39.17
C LYS A 218 -47.45 35.76 38.99
N GLY A 219 -46.51 34.82 39.15
CA GLY A 219 -46.04 34.22 40.42
C GLY A 219 -46.62 32.78 40.52
N LYS A 220 -46.04 31.71 41.06
CA LYS A 220 -44.93 31.42 41.97
C LYS A 220 -44.57 29.92 41.81
N GLY A 221 -43.37 29.50 42.21
CA GLY A 221 -43.13 28.13 42.72
C GLY A 221 -42.09 27.28 41.98
N ALA A 222 -40.83 27.36 42.42
CA ALA A 222 -39.91 26.21 42.46
C ALA A 222 -40.06 25.57 43.88
N PRO A 223 -39.62 24.31 44.18
CA PRO A 223 -38.24 23.86 43.94
C PRO A 223 -38.01 22.35 43.62
N THR A 224 -36.82 22.05 43.06
CA THR A 224 -35.92 20.87 43.30
C THR A 224 -36.46 19.44 43.00
N ASP A 225 -35.77 18.47 42.40
CA ASP A 225 -34.35 18.27 42.06
C ASP A 225 -34.18 17.04 41.12
N LYS A 226 -33.01 16.94 40.46
CA LYS A 226 -32.28 15.72 40.05
C LYS A 226 -32.93 14.70 39.07
N ARG A 227 -32.49 14.70 37.79
CA ARG A 227 -31.31 13.92 37.29
C ARG A 227 -31.27 13.86 35.74
N THR A 228 -30.35 14.65 35.19
CA THR A 228 -29.30 14.26 34.22
C THR A 228 -29.65 13.44 32.96
N ARG A 229 -29.84 14.15 31.83
CA ARG A 229 -29.32 13.74 30.51
C ARG A 229 -28.91 15.00 29.73
N ARG A 230 -27.65 15.44 29.88
CA ARG A 230 -27.09 16.51 29.05
C ARG A 230 -26.82 15.96 27.65
N ARG A 231 -27.70 16.32 26.71
CA ARG A 231 -27.37 16.40 25.28
C ARG A 231 -26.09 17.21 25.12
N LEU A 232 -25.15 16.69 24.34
CA LEU A 232 -24.05 17.46 23.78
C LEU A 232 -24.65 18.62 22.99
N GLN A 233 -24.44 19.82 23.52
CA GLN A 233 -24.85 21.09 22.96
C GLN A 233 -24.08 21.30 21.65
N GLU A 234 -24.80 21.30 20.53
CA GLU A 234 -24.32 21.85 19.26
C GLU A 234 -23.75 23.25 19.55
N ILE A 235 -22.43 23.39 19.44
CA ILE A 235 -21.84 24.72 19.45
C ILE A 235 -22.28 25.35 18.13
N LEU A 236 -23.22 26.29 18.21
CA LEU A 236 -23.64 27.05 17.05
C LEU A 236 -22.48 27.98 16.64
N PRO A 237 -22.21 28.14 15.32
CA PRO A 237 -21.17 29.04 14.85
C PRO A 237 -21.44 30.47 15.33
N CYS A 238 -20.38 31.15 15.76
CA CYS A 238 -20.48 32.51 16.29
C CYS A 238 -21.06 33.46 15.21
N PRO A 239 -22.10 34.25 15.51
CA PRO A 239 -22.74 35.11 14.52
C PRO A 239 -21.83 36.25 14.03
N THR A 240 -20.75 36.54 14.76
CA THR A 240 -19.83 37.66 14.45
C THR A 240 -18.64 37.22 13.61
N CYS A 241 -18.21 35.94 13.68
CA CYS A 241 -17.03 35.46 12.94
C CYS A 241 -17.22 34.14 12.19
N GLY A 242 -18.38 33.50 12.32
CA GLY A 242 -18.70 32.22 11.70
C GLY A 242 -17.93 31.01 12.25
N ARG A 243 -17.02 31.20 13.21
CA ARG A 243 -16.20 30.10 13.79
C ARG A 243 -16.78 29.59 15.10
N LEU A 244 -16.47 28.34 15.41
CA LEU A 244 -16.86 27.68 16.65
C LEU A 244 -15.90 28.08 17.78
N HIS A 245 -16.36 28.92 18.71
CA HIS A 245 -15.63 29.25 19.93
C HIS A 245 -16.59 29.37 21.13
N ARG A 246 -16.07 29.20 22.35
CA ARG A 246 -16.80 29.46 23.59
C ARG A 246 -16.32 30.76 24.20
N GLY A 247 -17.23 31.65 24.57
CA GLY A 247 -16.93 32.99 25.09
C GLY A 247 -17.14 34.10 24.06
N GLU A 248 -16.87 35.35 24.46
CA GLU A 248 -17.05 36.53 23.61
C GLU A 248 -16.20 36.45 22.33
N CYS A 249 -16.80 36.87 21.22
CA CYS A 249 -16.10 36.94 19.94
C CYS A 249 -15.15 38.13 19.93
N ARG A 250 -13.84 37.87 19.84
CA ARG A 250 -12.78 38.90 19.87
C ARG A 250 -12.21 39.22 18.48
N VAL A 251 -12.96 38.93 17.43
CA VAL A 251 -12.60 39.34 16.06
C VAL A 251 -12.58 40.87 15.98
N GLY A 252 -11.46 41.42 15.49
CA GLY A 252 -11.21 42.86 15.43
C GLY A 252 -10.45 43.45 16.64
N GLN A 253 -10.21 42.65 17.68
CA GLN A 253 -9.32 43.02 18.79
C GLN A 253 -7.95 42.43 18.47
N ASP A 254 -6.95 43.26 18.22
CA ASP A 254 -5.61 42.91 17.73
C ASP A 254 -4.79 42.20 18.84
N ILE A 255 -5.25 41.05 19.33
CA ILE A 255 -4.73 40.29 20.49
C ILE A 255 -4.41 38.84 20.13
N CYS A 256 -3.26 38.36 20.59
CA CYS A 256 -2.76 37.02 20.34
C CYS A 256 -3.60 35.97 21.09
N TYR A 257 -4.26 35.06 20.37
CA TYR A 257 -5.11 34.01 20.96
C TYR A 257 -4.35 32.97 21.82
N PHE A 258 -3.01 32.96 21.79
CA PHE A 258 -2.19 31.98 22.53
C PHE A 258 -1.67 32.53 23.87
N PHE A 259 -1.32 33.82 23.93
CA PHE A 259 -0.76 34.47 25.13
C PHE A 259 -1.54 35.71 25.60
N GLN A 260 -2.62 36.07 24.91
CA GLN A 260 -3.52 37.20 25.23
C GLN A 260 -2.84 38.57 25.25
N GLU A 261 -1.73 38.75 24.53
CA GLU A 261 -1.00 40.02 24.41
C GLU A 261 -1.42 40.79 23.14
N PRO A 262 -1.58 42.14 23.21
CA PRO A 262 -1.96 42.96 22.07
C PRO A 262 -0.83 43.13 21.05
N GLY A 263 -1.18 43.41 19.79
CA GLY A 263 -0.29 43.81 18.70
C GLY A 263 0.14 42.71 17.72
N HIS A 264 -0.31 41.46 17.87
CA HIS A 264 0.03 40.39 16.91
C HIS A 264 -0.95 39.20 16.93
N TYR A 265 -1.08 38.51 15.78
CA TYR A 265 -1.85 37.27 15.67
C TYR A 265 -1.03 36.05 16.10
N ALA A 266 -1.70 34.96 16.51
CA ALA A 266 -1.05 33.72 16.98
C ALA A 266 -0.06 33.10 15.97
N SER A 267 -0.24 33.37 14.67
CA SER A 267 0.65 32.97 13.58
C SER A 267 1.99 33.73 13.55
N ARG A 268 2.09 34.88 14.22
CA ARG A 268 3.28 35.74 14.29
C ARG A 268 3.68 36.04 15.73
N CYS A 269 3.40 35.12 16.66
CA CYS A 269 3.72 35.29 18.07
C CYS A 269 5.25 35.15 18.32
N PRO A 270 5.93 36.21 18.81
CA PRO A 270 7.38 36.19 19.03
C PRO A 270 7.81 35.09 20.02
N LYS A 271 6.99 34.84 21.05
CA LYS A 271 7.23 33.81 22.08
C LYS A 271 7.14 32.38 21.53
N LYS A 272 6.42 32.15 20.42
CA LYS A 272 6.28 30.84 19.78
C LYS A 272 7.51 30.49 18.91
N LEU A 273 8.27 31.50 18.48
CA LEU A 273 9.52 31.34 17.72
C LEU A 273 10.74 31.10 18.63
N GLN A 274 10.68 31.51 19.90
CA GLN A 274 11.77 31.32 20.87
C GLN A 274 11.82 29.94 21.54
N GLN A 275 10.82 29.06 21.35
CA GLN A 275 10.78 27.73 21.98
C GLN A 275 11.14 26.57 21.03
N GLN A 276 11.76 26.83 19.87
CA GLN A 276 12.37 25.74 19.09
C GLN A 276 13.73 25.34 19.70
N PRO A 277 13.97 24.04 20.02
CA PRO A 277 15.27 23.58 20.48
C PRO A 277 16.32 23.69 19.35
N GLN A 278 17.46 24.30 19.65
CA GLN A 278 18.63 24.40 18.77
C GLN A 278 19.27 23.02 18.57
N GLN A 279 19.53 22.62 17.32
CA GLN A 279 20.43 21.50 16.99
C GLN A 279 21.89 21.96 17.01
N PRO A 280 22.85 21.13 17.47
CA PRO A 280 24.27 21.49 17.52
C PRO A 280 24.95 21.43 16.13
N PRO A 281 26.11 22.11 15.94
CA PRO A 281 26.68 22.40 14.63
C PRO A 281 27.46 21.22 14.03
N GLN A 282 27.21 20.90 12.75
CA GLN A 282 28.03 19.98 11.96
C GLN A 282 29.32 20.66 11.46
N GLN A 283 30.46 20.03 11.77
CA GLN A 283 31.78 20.37 11.25
C GLN A 283 31.88 20.04 9.75
N GLN A 284 32.51 20.94 9.00
CA GLN A 284 32.77 20.81 7.57
C GLN A 284 33.96 19.88 7.30
N GLN A 285 33.82 19.00 6.30
CA GLN A 285 34.94 18.34 5.61
C GLN A 285 34.74 18.40 4.08
N PRO A 286 35.83 18.32 3.28
CA PRO A 286 35.96 19.02 2.00
C PRO A 286 35.39 18.28 0.79
N ARG A 287 34.99 19.05 -0.23
CA ARG A 287 34.57 18.61 -1.56
C ARG A 287 35.71 17.91 -2.31
N GLN A 288 35.49 16.68 -2.78
CA GLN A 288 36.21 16.11 -3.91
C GLN A 288 35.34 16.18 -5.17
N GLN A 289 35.91 16.73 -6.24
CA GLN A 289 35.34 16.76 -7.58
C GLN A 289 35.39 15.36 -8.19
N VAL A 290 34.25 14.83 -8.63
CA VAL A 290 34.21 13.65 -9.50
C VAL A 290 33.77 14.10 -10.89
N GLN A 291 34.67 13.89 -11.85
CA GLN A 291 34.50 14.18 -13.28
C GLN A 291 33.48 13.23 -13.91
N ARG A 292 32.65 13.75 -14.83
CA ARG A 292 31.77 12.96 -15.71
C ARG A 292 32.57 12.36 -16.89
N PRO A 293 32.30 11.12 -17.33
CA PRO A 293 32.79 10.64 -18.62
C PRO A 293 31.90 11.15 -19.79
N PRO A 294 32.42 11.16 -21.04
CA PRO A 294 31.79 11.85 -22.17
C PRO A 294 30.71 10.99 -22.87
N GLN A 295 29.67 11.66 -23.36
CA GLN A 295 28.67 11.11 -24.28
C GLN A 295 29.29 10.87 -25.67
N GLN A 296 29.24 9.63 -26.17
CA GLN A 296 29.46 9.35 -27.58
C GLN A 296 28.16 9.52 -28.36
N GLN A 297 28.19 10.43 -29.32
CA GLN A 297 27.19 10.59 -30.38
C GLN A 297 27.27 9.39 -31.33
N GLN A 298 26.13 8.77 -31.68
CA GLN A 298 26.04 7.98 -32.90
C GLN A 298 24.79 8.35 -33.72
N GLN A 299 25.06 8.47 -35.01
CA GLN A 299 24.27 9.03 -36.08
C GLN A 299 22.99 8.23 -36.38
N GLN A 300 21.93 8.98 -36.70
CA GLN A 300 20.72 8.44 -37.32
C GLN A 300 21.02 7.98 -38.75
N GLN A 301 20.81 6.70 -39.03
CA GLN A 301 20.48 6.21 -40.37
C GLN A 301 19.03 5.75 -40.40
N ARG A 302 18.22 6.40 -41.25
CA ARG A 302 16.83 6.03 -41.55
C ARG A 302 16.81 4.78 -42.45
N GLY A 303 15.97 3.80 -42.12
CA GLY A 303 15.59 2.74 -43.07
C GLY A 303 15.15 1.39 -42.50
N ARG A 304 15.35 1.09 -41.21
CA ARG A 304 14.83 -0.13 -40.57
C ARG A 304 14.20 0.21 -39.23
N GLN A 305 13.03 -0.35 -38.93
CA GLN A 305 12.51 -0.30 -37.57
C GLN A 305 13.53 -1.03 -36.68
N GLN A 306 14.23 -0.28 -35.83
CA GLN A 306 15.21 -0.82 -34.89
C GLN A 306 14.55 -0.91 -33.52
N ALA A 307 14.43 -2.13 -33.02
CA ALA A 307 14.03 -2.36 -31.65
C ALA A 307 15.26 -2.63 -30.77
N ARG A 308 15.14 -2.36 -29.48
CA ARG A 308 16.19 -2.61 -28.50
C ARG A 308 15.63 -3.37 -27.31
N VAL A 309 16.42 -4.31 -26.80
CA VAL A 309 16.19 -5.03 -25.53
C VAL A 309 17.54 -5.22 -24.85
N TYR A 310 17.62 -5.02 -23.55
CA TYR A 310 18.85 -5.17 -22.78
C TYR A 310 19.10 -6.60 -22.32
N ALA A 311 18.07 -7.42 -22.13
CA ALA A 311 18.19 -8.83 -21.79
C ALA A 311 17.07 -9.69 -22.40
N VAL A 312 17.43 -10.86 -22.93
CA VAL A 312 16.45 -11.84 -23.49
C VAL A 312 16.31 -13.10 -22.63
N ASP A 313 17.16 -13.27 -21.62
CA ASP A 313 17.08 -14.33 -20.64
C ASP A 313 17.39 -13.82 -19.22
N GLN A 314 17.10 -14.66 -18.22
CA GLN A 314 17.22 -14.31 -16.81
C GLN A 314 18.67 -14.12 -16.35
N VAL A 315 19.63 -14.79 -16.99
CA VAL A 315 21.06 -14.73 -16.65
C VAL A 315 21.65 -13.40 -17.11
N GLU A 316 21.26 -12.94 -18.29
CA GLU A 316 21.59 -11.61 -18.81
C GLU A 316 20.86 -10.53 -18.00
N ALA A 317 19.58 -10.72 -17.67
CA ALA A 317 18.79 -9.75 -16.91
C ALA A 317 19.33 -9.48 -15.50
N ALA A 318 19.83 -10.51 -14.80
CA ALA A 318 20.40 -10.38 -13.46
C ALA A 318 21.68 -9.53 -13.40
N GLN A 319 22.34 -9.33 -14.55
CA GLN A 319 23.59 -8.58 -14.66
C GLN A 319 23.38 -7.15 -15.18
N GLN A 320 22.16 -6.78 -15.58
CA GLN A 320 21.86 -5.48 -16.19
C GLN A 320 21.10 -4.55 -15.21
N PRO A 321 21.66 -3.39 -14.84
CA PRO A 321 20.96 -2.40 -14.03
C PRO A 321 19.69 -1.91 -14.74
N GLY A 322 18.54 -1.95 -14.07
CA GLY A 322 17.27 -1.48 -14.63
C GLY A 322 16.45 -2.52 -15.40
N THR A 323 16.85 -3.80 -15.33
CA THR A 323 16.01 -4.94 -15.72
C THR A 323 15.46 -5.61 -14.46
N MET A 324 14.15 -5.79 -14.39
CA MET A 324 13.46 -6.51 -13.30
C MET A 324 12.74 -7.72 -13.88
N SER A 325 12.55 -8.77 -13.10
CA SER A 325 11.86 -9.98 -13.55
C SER A 325 10.67 -10.29 -12.67
N GLY A 326 9.63 -10.91 -13.24
CA GLY A 326 8.42 -11.24 -12.51
C GLY A 326 7.45 -12.08 -13.31
N MET A 327 6.39 -12.52 -12.65
CA MET A 327 5.32 -13.28 -13.29
C MET A 327 4.23 -12.34 -13.82
N VAL A 328 3.80 -12.59 -15.05
CA VAL A 328 2.62 -11.97 -15.66
C VAL A 328 1.68 -13.07 -16.11
N VAL A 329 0.40 -12.77 -16.30
CA VAL A 329 -0.56 -13.72 -16.84
C VAL A 329 -0.86 -13.33 -18.28
N LEU A 330 -0.60 -14.24 -19.21
CA LEU A 330 -0.95 -14.13 -20.63
C LEU A 330 -2.05 -15.13 -20.95
N ASN A 331 -3.23 -14.67 -21.40
CA ASN A 331 -4.38 -15.53 -21.72
C ASN A 331 -4.69 -16.53 -20.58
N ASP A 332 -4.77 -16.03 -19.35
CA ASP A 332 -5.01 -16.82 -18.12
C ASP A 332 -3.92 -17.84 -17.76
N ILE A 333 -2.79 -17.84 -18.48
CA ILE A 333 -1.63 -18.69 -18.20
C ILE A 333 -0.51 -17.82 -17.59
N PRO A 334 -0.03 -18.16 -16.37
CA PRO A 334 1.08 -17.45 -15.77
C PRO A 334 2.38 -17.74 -16.52
N VAL A 335 3.07 -16.69 -16.95
CA VAL A 335 4.34 -16.74 -17.66
C VAL A 335 5.37 -15.83 -17.00
N PHE A 336 6.63 -16.21 -17.09
CA PHE A 336 7.73 -15.38 -16.63
C PHE A 336 8.04 -14.27 -17.64
N ALA A 337 8.19 -13.04 -17.16
CA ALA A 337 8.50 -11.86 -17.96
C ALA A 337 9.70 -11.08 -17.40
N LEU A 338 10.48 -10.52 -18.30
CA LEU A 338 11.51 -9.53 -18.03
C LEU A 338 10.93 -8.15 -18.34
N PHE A 339 10.99 -7.24 -17.36
CA PHE A 339 10.65 -5.84 -17.56
C PHE A 339 11.95 -5.06 -17.68
N ASP A 340 12.14 -4.52 -18.87
CA ASP A 340 13.33 -3.78 -19.23
C ASP A 340 12.94 -2.33 -19.51
N THR A 341 13.46 -1.42 -18.68
CA THR A 341 13.17 0.02 -18.79
C THR A 341 13.72 0.65 -20.08
N GLY A 342 14.62 -0.04 -20.78
CA GLY A 342 15.17 0.38 -22.06
C GLY A 342 14.60 -0.34 -23.29
N ALA A 343 13.61 -1.22 -23.11
CA ALA A 343 12.99 -1.94 -24.23
C ALA A 343 12.02 -1.05 -25.01
N THR A 344 12.11 -1.05 -26.34
CA THR A 344 11.18 -0.28 -27.20
C THR A 344 9.96 -1.08 -27.64
N HIS A 345 10.01 -2.41 -27.51
CA HIS A 345 8.95 -3.34 -27.91
C HIS A 345 8.87 -4.50 -26.92
N THR A 346 7.71 -5.14 -26.85
CA THR A 346 7.51 -6.38 -26.10
C THR A 346 7.86 -7.58 -26.98
N PHE A 347 8.63 -8.51 -26.43
CA PHE A 347 9.04 -9.74 -27.10
C PHE A 347 8.58 -10.95 -26.30
N ILE A 348 8.23 -12.02 -27.02
CA ILE A 348 7.84 -13.30 -26.43
C ILE A 348 8.64 -14.41 -27.10
N SER A 349 9.13 -15.37 -26.31
CA SER A 349 9.88 -16.49 -26.84
C SER A 349 8.95 -17.45 -27.59
N ARG A 350 9.45 -18.11 -28.64
CA ARG A 350 8.66 -19.09 -29.39
C ARG A 350 8.20 -20.26 -28.49
N ARG A 351 9.05 -20.70 -27.57
CA ARG A 351 8.70 -21.72 -26.56
C ARG A 351 7.53 -21.29 -25.67
N CYS A 352 7.47 -20.02 -25.29
CA CYS A 352 6.36 -19.48 -24.51
C CYS A 352 5.06 -19.44 -25.34
N LEU A 353 5.12 -19.03 -26.60
CA LEU A 353 3.97 -19.09 -27.52
C LEU A 353 3.41 -20.51 -27.70
N ASP A 354 4.29 -21.49 -27.87
CA ASP A 354 3.89 -22.90 -27.99
C ASP A 354 3.22 -23.39 -26.69
N ALA A 355 3.76 -22.99 -25.52
CA ALA A 355 3.22 -23.34 -24.22
C ALA A 355 1.83 -22.73 -23.93
N ILE A 356 1.57 -21.51 -24.42
CA ILE A 356 0.26 -20.85 -24.29
C ILE A 356 -0.70 -21.16 -25.45
N GLY A 357 -0.29 -22.02 -26.40
CA GLY A 357 -1.11 -22.45 -27.53
C GLY A 357 -1.39 -21.36 -28.57
N VAL A 358 -0.59 -20.29 -28.63
CA VAL A 358 -0.81 -19.16 -29.55
C VAL A 358 0.11 -19.25 -30.76
N ARG A 359 -0.46 -19.21 -31.97
CA ARG A 359 0.32 -19.20 -33.22
C ARG A 359 0.75 -17.77 -33.57
N ALA A 360 2.03 -17.59 -33.88
CA ALA A 360 2.53 -16.33 -34.41
C ALA A 360 2.13 -16.16 -35.88
N VAL A 361 1.80 -14.92 -36.26
CA VAL A 361 1.53 -14.49 -37.63
C VAL A 361 2.81 -13.90 -38.23
N THR A 362 3.08 -14.18 -39.50
CA THR A 362 4.22 -13.57 -40.20
C THR A 362 3.95 -12.09 -40.45
N ALA A 363 4.83 -11.22 -39.96
CA ALA A 363 4.83 -9.79 -40.21
C ALA A 363 5.43 -9.48 -41.59
N VAL A 364 4.88 -8.46 -42.25
CA VAL A 364 5.30 -8.01 -43.59
C VAL A 364 6.71 -7.41 -43.57
N ASP A 365 7.08 -6.75 -42.47
CA ASP A 365 8.39 -6.13 -42.28
C ASP A 365 9.17 -6.81 -41.14
N PRO A 366 10.39 -7.33 -41.39
CA PRO A 366 11.23 -7.89 -40.35
C PRO A 366 11.80 -6.80 -39.42
N LEU A 367 11.69 -7.02 -38.12
CA LEU A 367 12.19 -6.15 -37.06
C LEU A 367 13.60 -6.58 -36.63
N GLU A 368 14.56 -5.65 -36.68
CA GLU A 368 15.93 -5.87 -36.19
C GLU A 368 16.03 -5.42 -34.73
N VAL A 369 16.30 -6.37 -33.84
CA VAL A 369 16.39 -6.20 -32.38
C VAL A 369 17.87 -6.19 -31.97
N SER A 370 18.33 -5.09 -31.41
CA SER A 370 19.68 -4.97 -30.84
C SER A 370 19.68 -5.32 -29.36
N LEU A 371 20.57 -6.23 -28.96
CA LEU A 371 20.79 -6.66 -27.58
C LEU A 371 21.87 -5.83 -26.90
N ALA A 372 21.86 -5.72 -25.56
CA ALA A 372 22.94 -5.06 -24.80
C ALA A 372 24.31 -5.72 -24.99
N SER A 373 24.33 -7.02 -25.31
CA SER A 373 25.54 -7.76 -25.68
C SER A 373 26.13 -7.36 -27.05
N GLY A 374 25.48 -6.43 -27.77
CA GLY A 374 25.86 -6.02 -29.13
C GLY A 374 25.37 -6.97 -30.23
N ARG A 375 24.74 -8.09 -29.84
CA ARG A 375 24.14 -9.06 -30.78
C ARG A 375 22.87 -8.50 -31.41
N LYS A 376 22.60 -8.88 -32.65
CA LYS A 376 21.39 -8.49 -33.38
C LYS A 376 20.54 -9.72 -33.68
N ILE A 377 19.25 -9.65 -33.35
CA ILE A 377 18.24 -10.67 -33.64
C ILE A 377 17.24 -10.09 -34.63
N VAL A 378 16.89 -10.81 -35.69
CA VAL A 378 15.84 -10.38 -36.61
C VAL A 378 14.61 -11.24 -36.38
N THR A 379 13.44 -10.62 -36.21
CA THR A 379 12.15 -11.31 -36.12
C THR A 379 11.19 -10.81 -37.19
N SER A 380 10.56 -11.73 -37.91
CA SER A 380 9.47 -11.46 -38.85
C SER A 380 8.15 -12.06 -38.37
N ALA A 381 8.04 -12.43 -37.09
CA ALA A 381 6.84 -13.04 -36.52
C ALA A 381 6.25 -12.15 -35.42
N LYS A 382 4.93 -12.00 -35.43
CA LYS A 382 4.16 -11.22 -34.46
C LYS A 382 3.06 -12.08 -33.84
N ALA A 383 2.87 -11.99 -32.53
CA ALA A 383 1.69 -12.53 -31.87
C ALA A 383 0.65 -11.40 -31.70
N THR A 384 -0.62 -11.71 -31.94
CA THR A 384 -1.75 -10.80 -31.71
C THR A 384 -2.72 -11.42 -30.70
N ASP A 385 -3.65 -10.62 -30.19
CA ASP A 385 -4.76 -11.09 -29.34
C ASP A 385 -4.32 -11.77 -28.03
N LEU A 386 -3.21 -11.29 -27.45
CA LEU A 386 -2.75 -11.69 -26.13
C LEU A 386 -3.32 -10.76 -25.06
N SER A 387 -4.05 -11.29 -24.09
CA SER A 387 -4.44 -10.57 -22.89
C SER A 387 -3.32 -10.62 -21.85
N LEU A 388 -2.66 -9.49 -21.61
CA LEU A 388 -1.67 -9.34 -20.54
C LEU A 388 -2.34 -8.79 -19.29
N SER A 389 -2.26 -9.54 -18.19
CA SER A 389 -2.56 -9.03 -16.85
C SER A 389 -1.34 -9.17 -15.95
N ILE A 390 -1.05 -8.11 -15.20
CA ILE A 390 -0.04 -8.16 -14.14
C ILE A 390 -0.80 -8.63 -12.90
N VAL A 391 -0.38 -9.74 -12.32
CA VAL A 391 -0.96 -10.22 -11.05
C VAL A 391 -0.53 -9.25 -9.96
N SER A 392 -1.34 -8.23 -9.69
CA SER A 392 -1.12 -7.37 -8.54
C SER A 392 -1.54 -8.13 -7.28
N LYS A 393 -0.62 -8.92 -6.73
CA LYS A 393 -0.66 -9.20 -5.29
C LYS A 393 -0.28 -7.90 -4.56
N ALA A 394 -0.81 -7.74 -3.33
CA ALA A 394 -0.64 -6.58 -2.46
C ALA A 394 0.80 -6.03 -2.48
N PRO A 395 1.01 -4.70 -2.34
CA PRO A 395 2.27 -4.06 -2.69
C PRO A 395 3.42 -4.67 -1.88
N TYR A 396 4.45 -5.09 -2.61
CA TYR A 396 5.78 -5.46 -2.11
C TYR A 396 6.15 -4.60 -0.89
N ARG A 397 6.31 -5.22 0.29
CA ARG A 397 6.82 -4.54 1.47
C ARG A 397 8.32 -4.32 1.28
N MET A 398 8.71 -3.17 0.73
CA MET A 398 10.09 -2.68 0.81
C MET A 398 10.39 -2.30 2.27
N ALA A 399 11.58 -2.65 2.77
CA ALA A 399 11.99 -2.20 4.09
C ALA A 399 11.99 -0.66 4.15
N PRO A 400 11.72 -0.02 5.31
CA PRO A 400 11.63 1.44 5.40
C PRO A 400 12.85 2.19 4.83
N LYS A 401 14.05 1.58 4.92
CA LYS A 401 15.28 2.12 4.33
C LYS A 401 15.28 2.07 2.80
N GLU A 402 14.79 0.98 2.22
CA GLU A 402 14.69 0.82 0.76
C GLU A 402 13.61 1.72 0.18
N LEU A 403 12.50 1.92 0.90
CA LEU A 403 11.46 2.88 0.50
C LEU A 403 11.98 4.32 0.54
N GLN A 404 12.80 4.67 1.53
CA GLN A 404 13.42 5.98 1.64
C GLN A 404 14.45 6.22 0.52
N GLU A 405 15.23 5.20 0.18
CA GLU A 405 16.17 5.22 -0.94
C GLU A 405 15.42 5.38 -2.28
N LEU A 406 14.38 4.57 -2.51
CA LEU A 406 13.56 4.66 -3.71
C LEU A 406 12.88 6.04 -3.85
N LYS A 407 12.37 6.59 -2.75
CA LYS A 407 11.78 7.94 -2.75
C LYS A 407 12.81 9.01 -3.13
N THR A 408 14.06 8.86 -2.66
CA THR A 408 15.17 9.75 -2.99
C THR A 408 15.51 9.67 -4.48
N GLN A 409 15.58 8.45 -5.03
CA GLN A 409 15.84 8.21 -6.45
C GLN A 409 14.73 8.76 -7.34
N ILE A 410 13.46 8.57 -6.98
CA ILE A 410 12.32 9.13 -7.72
C ILE A 410 12.35 10.66 -7.71
N GLN A 411 12.66 11.28 -6.57
CA GLN A 411 12.80 12.73 -6.48
C GLN A 411 13.95 13.26 -7.34
N GLU A 412 15.07 12.54 -7.40
CA GLU A 412 16.20 12.91 -8.24
C GLU A 412 15.86 12.76 -9.73
N LEU A 413 15.15 11.70 -10.12
CA LEU A 413 14.70 11.50 -11.50
C LEU A 413 13.67 12.56 -11.93
N LEU A 414 12.79 13.01 -11.03
CA LEU A 414 11.88 14.14 -11.24
C LEU A 414 12.66 15.45 -11.40
N ARG A 415 13.66 15.71 -10.54
CA ARG A 415 14.50 16.91 -10.57
C ARG A 415 15.33 17.00 -11.86
N LEU A 416 15.79 15.85 -12.35
CA LEU A 416 16.55 15.75 -13.60
C LEU A 416 15.66 15.72 -14.85
N GLY A 417 14.33 15.70 -14.69
CA GLY A 417 13.35 15.75 -15.78
C GLY A 417 13.23 14.46 -16.59
N PHE A 418 13.80 13.36 -16.09
CA PHE A 418 13.70 12.04 -16.73
C PHE A 418 12.30 11.43 -16.60
N ILE A 419 11.58 11.80 -15.53
CA ILE A 419 10.20 11.39 -15.30
C ILE A 419 9.36 12.63 -14.95
N ARG A 420 8.04 12.55 -15.19
CA ARG A 420 7.09 13.62 -14.90
C ARG A 420 6.06 13.12 -13.88
N PRO A 421 5.59 13.95 -12.94
CA PRO A 421 4.45 13.57 -12.10
C PRO A 421 3.24 13.29 -13.00
N SER A 422 2.53 12.21 -12.70
CA SER A 422 1.28 11.83 -13.36
C SER A 422 0.17 12.84 -13.12
#